data_AF-B1YPP7-F1
#
_entry.id   AF-B1YPP7-F1
#
_cell.length_a   1.000
_cell.length_b   1.000
_cell.length_c   1.000
_cell.angle_alpha   90.00
_cell.angle_beta   90.00
_cell.angle_gamma   90.00
#
_symmetry.space_group_name_H-M   'P 1'
#
loop_
_entity.id
_entity.type
_entity.pdbx_description
1 polymer ?
#
loop_
_entity_poly.entity_id
_entity_poly.type
_entity_poly.pdbx_seq_one_letter_code
_entity_poly.pdbx_strand_id
1 'polypeptide(L)' 'MHVGSIVCTTHIAVPKGARGIVQRLLGDMAMVTWYAGVPGESKELNTEPFFLEDLIDTGESVLPAGAAIH' A
#
# COMPACT_ATOMS: atom_id res chain seq x y z
N MET A 1 4.50 -9.97 -0.45
CA MET A 1 3.29 -9.13 -0.53
C MET A 1 2.03 -9.91 -0.21
N HIS A 2 1.21 -9.35 0.68
CA HIS A 2 -0.12 -9.81 1.07
C HIS A 2 -1.02 -8.58 1.34
N VAL A 3 -2.30 -8.80 1.62
CA VAL A 3 -3.22 -7.71 2.02
C VAL A 3 -2.73 -7.10 3.32
N GLY A 4 -2.63 -5.77 3.35
CA GLY A 4 -2.03 -5.01 4.44
C GLY A 4 -0.52 -4.81 4.32
N SER A 5 0.16 -5.34 3.29
CA SER A 5 1.55 -4.97 3.02
C SER A 5 1.67 -3.49 2.69
N ILE A 6 2.69 -2.84 3.25
CA ILE A 6 3.11 -1.51 2.84
C ILE A 6 4.08 -1.63 1.67
N VAL A 7 3.81 -0.88 0.62
CA VAL A 7 4.52 -0.95 -0.66
C VAL A 7 4.97 0.43 -1.10
N CYS A 8 6.04 0.45 -1.88
CA CYS A 8 6.48 1.60 -2.64
C CYS A 8 6.37 1.28 -4.14
N THR A 9 6.54 2.28 -5.00
CA THR A 9 6.68 2.06 -6.43
C THR A 9 7.62 3.09 -7.03
N THR A 10 8.20 2.77 -8.19
CA THR A 10 8.92 3.72 -9.06
C THR A 10 8.03 4.23 -10.19
N HIS A 11 6.76 3.84 -10.24
CA HIS A 11 5.83 4.25 -11.29
C HIS A 11 5.56 5.75 -11.26
N ILE A 12 5.63 6.39 -12.44
CA ILE A 12 5.58 7.87 -12.56
C ILE A 12 4.26 8.49 -12.12
N ALA A 13 3.18 7.70 -12.09
CA ALA A 13 1.86 8.16 -11.68
C ALA A 13 1.74 8.33 -10.16
N VAL A 14 2.69 7.78 -9.39
CA VAL A 14 2.71 7.85 -7.94
C VAL A 14 3.72 8.90 -7.47
N PRO A 15 3.33 9.87 -6.63
CA PRO A 15 4.25 10.87 -6.11
C PRO A 15 5.44 10.25 -5.39
N LYS A 16 6.63 10.81 -5.59
CA LYS A 16 7.84 10.34 -4.93
C LYS A 16 7.68 10.41 -3.40
N GLY A 17 7.98 9.31 -2.72
CA GLY A 17 7.86 9.21 -1.26
C GLY A 17 6.47 8.79 -0.78
N ALA A 18 5.49 8.61 -1.67
CA ALA A 18 4.22 8.02 -1.33
C ALA A 18 4.39 6.54 -0.92
N ARG A 19 3.57 6.10 0.03
CA ARG A 19 3.53 4.71 0.49
C ARG A 19 2.13 4.16 0.28
N GLY A 20 2.05 2.93 -0.22
CA GLY A 20 0.80 2.26 -0.54
C GLY A 20 0.46 1.19 0.48
N ILE A 21 -0.82 0.98 0.76
CA ILE A 21 -1.30 -0.21 1.47
C ILE A 21 -2.06 -1.09 0.48
N VAL A 22 -1.66 -2.36 0.40
CA VAL A 22 -2.38 -3.37 -0.40
C VAL A 22 -3.72 -3.67 0.26
N GLN A 23 -4.82 -3.27 -0.39
CA GLN A 23 -6.18 -3.54 0.08
C GLN A 23 -6.68 -4.92 -0.37
N ARG A 24 -6.29 -5.34 -1.58
CA ARG A 24 -6.76 -6.59 -2.19
C ARG A 24 -5.77 -7.09 -3.24
N LEU A 25 -5.61 -8.41 -3.33
CA LEU A 25 -4.90 -9.06 -4.43
C LEU A 25 -5.89 -9.50 -5.51
N LEU A 26 -5.56 -9.24 -6.77
CA LEU A 26 -6.35 -9.50 -7.97
C LEU A 26 -5.50 -10.26 -9.00
N GLY A 27 -5.04 -11.47 -8.65
CA GLY A 27 -4.14 -12.24 -9.51
C GLY A 27 -2.75 -11.62 -9.60
N ASP A 28 -2.42 -11.03 -10.75
CA ASP A 28 -1.16 -10.34 -11.04
C ASP A 28 -1.20 -8.84 -10.69
N MET A 29 -2.33 -8.35 -10.18
CA MET A 29 -2.49 -6.98 -9.71
C MET A 29 -2.82 -6.92 -8.22
N ALA A 30 -2.64 -5.75 -7.62
CA ALA A 30 -3.10 -5.41 -6.30
C ALA A 30 -3.87 -4.08 -6.32
N MET A 31 -5.02 -4.02 -5.65
CA MET A 31 -5.64 -2.75 -5.31
C MET A 31 -4.83 -2.11 -4.19
N VAL A 32 -4.27 -0.94 -4.44
CA VAL A 32 -3.41 -0.24 -3.49
C VAL A 32 -4.00 1.13 -3.19
N THR A 33 -4.12 1.45 -1.90
CA THR A 33 -4.44 2.80 -1.44
C THR A 33 -3.13 3.54 -1.16
N TRP A 34 -2.87 4.62 -1.88
CA TRP A 34 -1.67 5.43 -1.73
C TRP A 34 -1.85 6.55 -0.73
N TYR A 35 -0.78 6.84 0.02
CA TYR A 35 -0.68 7.93 0.96
C TYR A 35 0.50 8.82 0.59
N ALA A 36 0.39 10.13 0.80
CA ALA A 36 1.45 11.10 0.46
C ALA A 36 2.77 10.87 1.20
N GLY A 37 2.75 10.06 2.26
CA GLY A 37 3.90 9.66 3.05
C GLY A 37 3.55 8.43 3.90
N VAL A 38 3.71 8.50 5.22
CA VAL A 38 3.41 7.39 6.14
C VAL A 38 1.89 7.18 6.26
N PRO A 39 1.37 5.97 6.00
CA PRO A 39 -0.06 5.68 6.18
C PRO A 39 -0.49 5.89 7.65
N GLY A 40 -1.63 6.55 7.86
CA GLY A 40 -2.14 6.89 9.20
C GLY A 40 -1.71 8.28 9.70
N GLU A 41 -0.58 8.82 9.22
CA GLU A 41 -0.14 10.19 9.54
C GLU A 41 -0.32 11.16 8.36
N SER A 42 -0.28 10.63 7.14
CA SER A 42 -0.35 11.42 5.91
C SER A 42 -1.68 11.26 5.18
N LYS A 43 -1.96 12.22 4.29
CA LYS A 43 -3.18 12.26 3.50
C LYS A 43 -3.25 11.08 2.52
N GLU A 44 -4.40 10.42 2.49
CA GLU A 44 -4.75 9.45 1.43
C GLU A 44 -4.88 10.16 0.07
N LEU A 45 -4.26 9.60 -0.96
CA LEU A 45 -4.24 10.14 -2.31
C LEU A 45 -5.34 9.51 -3.16
N ASN A 46 -5.16 8.25 -3.53
CA ASN A 46 -5.98 7.50 -4.48
C ASN A 46 -5.91 6.01 -4.17
N THR A 47 -6.96 5.29 -4.54
CA THR A 47 -7.01 3.83 -4.49
C THR A 47 -7.21 3.29 -5.90
N GLU A 48 -6.23 2.56 -6.41
CA GLU A 48 -6.25 2.06 -7.79
C GLU A 48 -5.45 0.75 -7.93
N PRO A 49 -5.71 -0.05 -8.98
CA PRO A 49 -5.00 -1.30 -9.21
C PRO A 49 -3.62 -1.05 -9.82
N PHE A 50 -2.61 -1.75 -9.31
CA PHE A 50 -1.24 -1.77 -9.82
C PHE A 50 -0.80 -3.20 -10.11
N PHE A 51 0.06 -3.40 -11.10
CA PHE A 51 0.71 -4.70 -11.31
C PHE A 51 1.66 -5.01 -10.17
N LEU A 52 1.72 -6.28 -9.76
CA LEU A 52 2.59 -6.70 -8.66
C LEU A 52 4.08 -6.45 -8.94
N GLU A 53 4.50 -6.49 -10.22
CA GLU A 53 5.88 -6.21 -10.62
C GLU A 53 6.30 -4.75 -10.44
N ASP A 54 5.34 -3.83 -10.47
CA ASP A 54 5.57 -2.40 -10.24
C ASP A 54 5.63 -2.05 -8.75
N LEU A 55 5.25 -2.98 -7.87
CA LEU A 55 5.19 -2.77 -6.44
C LEU A 55 6.41 -3.34 -5.72
N ILE A 56 7.03 -2.50 -4.91
CA ILE A 56 8.19 -2.82 -4.09
C ILE A 56 7.70 -3.05 -2.68
N ASP A 57 7.75 -4.29 -2.20
CA ASP A 57 7.42 -4.66 -0.83
C ASP A 57 8.44 -4.03 0.13
N THR A 58 7.99 -3.24 1.11
CA THR A 58 8.90 -2.62 2.09
C THR A 58 9.20 -3.55 3.26
N GLY A 59 8.55 -4.72 3.33
CA GLY A 59 8.61 -5.63 4.48
C GLY A 59 7.80 -5.16 5.70
N GLU A 60 7.13 -4.01 5.60
CA GLU A 60 6.21 -3.51 6.62
C GLU A 60 4.78 -3.94 6.29
N SER A 61 3.96 -4.08 7.32
CA SER A 61 2.54 -4.38 7.15
C SER A 61 1.74 -3.60 8.16
N VAL A 62 0.60 -3.05 7.73
CA VAL A 62 -0.35 -2.49 8.69
C VAL A 62 -0.95 -3.63 9.50
N LEU A 63 -0.71 -3.59 10.81
CA LEU A 63 -1.48 -4.40 11.73
C LEU A 63 -2.89 -3.83 11.75
N PRO A 64 -3.94 -4.67 11.66
CA PRO A 64 -5.31 -4.17 11.79
C PRO A 64 -5.42 -3.42 13.12
N ALA A 65 -5.92 -2.18 13.07
CA ALA A 65 -6.11 -1.31 14.24
C ALA A 65 -7.18 -1.83 15.24
N GLY A 66 -7.48 -3.13 15.21
CA GLY A 66 -8.42 -3.84 16.06
C GLY A 66 -7.87 -5.12 16.64
N ALA A 67 -6.54 -5.33 16.66
CA ALA A 67 -5.96 -6.31 17.59
C ALA A 67 -6.05 -5.77 19.03
N ALA A 68 -7.28 -5.59 19.52
CA ALA A 68 -7.56 -5.63 20.93
C ALA A 68 -7.10 -7.02 21.39
N ILE A 69 -5.95 -7.05 22.04
CA ILE A 69 -5.51 -8.15 22.87
C ILE A 69 -6.61 -8.27 23.92
N HIS A 70 -7.47 -9.27 23.78
CA HIS A 70 -8.55 -9.59 24.71
C HIS A 70 -8.27 -10.96 25.31
#